data_AF-A0A7C0Z1Q5-F1
#
_entry.id   AF-A0A7C0Z1Q5-F1
#
_cell.length_a   1.000
_cell.length_b   1.000
_cell.length_c   1.000
_cell.angle_alpha   90.00
_cell.angle_beta   90.00
_cell.angle_gamma   90.00
#
_symmetry.space_group_name_H-M   'P 1'
#
loop_
_entity.id
_entity.type
_entity.pdbx_description
1 polymer ?
#
loop_
_entity_poly.entity_id
_entity_poly.type
_entity_poly.pdbx_seq_one_letter_code
_entity_poly.pdbx_strand_id
1 'polypeptide(L)'
;SKFDEALSGGASALFLPNPNNPTGAWVEPQKLVGLVERHPDKLFLIDEAYGEFVEGSVRHEVVRLPNLIVCGTFSKAYGLAGLRVGWLVAAPDVIDSLRRVSMPYPVNAVAVAVLTKLLKSGFDISPYVREATESRRFLADELRSRGFRVVEGWANFVLVRFGIDATNIAQLLRERDVLVRDLSKVRGIEGFLRITTGPLEFARRFLEELDAVFRERALLFDVDETLVDTRGSYMATVLKLVERYSDKPATPEEYIELKRTGGFNDDWQLTKELLARRGVSVPLDELSALGKRIFAELGVAADKPLVAGDWLETLGRRYRLGVVSGRYRDELDSIAELLSRFEVVVCRDDTKEGKPSAEPLIKALELLGCRSGIYVGDTVDDMKSARNAGLFAIGVVSRNSTPELLYGSGADVVIDDVNKLGELLI
;
A
#
# COMPACT_ATOMS: atom_id res chain seq x y z
N SER A 1 -17.37 -23.75 -13.12
CA SER A 1 -16.31 -22.74 -12.85
C SER A 1 -16.79 -21.37 -13.33
N LYS A 2 -16.17 -20.25 -12.92
CA LYS A 2 -16.52 -18.92 -13.47
C LYS A 2 -16.40 -18.86 -15.00
N PHE A 3 -15.49 -19.65 -15.59
CA PHE A 3 -15.39 -19.77 -17.05
C PHE A 3 -16.62 -20.47 -17.65
N ASP A 4 -17.11 -21.54 -17.02
CA ASP A 4 -18.33 -22.22 -17.46
C ASP A 4 -19.56 -21.32 -17.40
N GLU A 5 -19.68 -20.54 -16.32
CA GLU A 5 -20.77 -19.57 -16.15
C GLU A 5 -20.74 -18.51 -17.26
N ALA A 6 -19.56 -17.96 -17.56
CA ALA A 6 -19.40 -16.97 -18.62
C ALA A 6 -19.72 -17.53 -20.02
N LEU A 7 -19.27 -18.76 -20.33
CA LEU A 7 -19.52 -19.42 -21.61
C LEU A 7 -21.00 -19.83 -21.77
N SER A 8 -21.63 -20.28 -20.68
CA SER A 8 -23.06 -20.59 -20.66
C SER A 8 -23.94 -19.34 -20.77
N GLY A 9 -23.41 -18.17 -20.38
CA GLY A 9 -24.04 -16.86 -20.49
C GLY A 9 -24.07 -16.26 -21.91
N GLY A 10 -23.71 -17.03 -22.95
CA GLY A 10 -23.84 -16.63 -24.36
C GLY A 10 -22.55 -16.13 -25.01
N ALA A 11 -21.41 -16.14 -24.30
CA ALA A 11 -20.13 -15.82 -24.93
C ALA A 11 -19.80 -16.83 -26.05
N SER A 12 -19.31 -16.34 -27.20
CA SER A 12 -18.92 -17.19 -28.34
C SER A 12 -17.45 -17.63 -28.28
N ALA A 13 -16.64 -16.97 -27.44
CA ALA A 13 -15.22 -17.25 -27.32
C ALA A 13 -14.68 -16.90 -25.92
N LEU A 14 -13.59 -17.56 -25.53
CA LEU A 14 -12.80 -17.27 -24.33
C LEU A 14 -11.36 -16.94 -24.73
N PHE A 15 -10.85 -15.80 -24.24
CA PHE A 15 -9.46 -15.39 -24.39
C PHE A 15 -8.81 -15.43 -23.02
N LEU A 16 -7.78 -16.28 -22.87
CA LEU A 16 -7.18 -16.55 -21.57
C LEU A 16 -5.65 -16.56 -21.67
N PRO A 17 -4.95 -15.55 -21.12
CA PRO A 17 -3.53 -15.65 -20.90
C PRO A 17 -3.24 -16.69 -19.80
N ASN A 18 -2.35 -17.62 -20.09
CA ASN A 18 -1.99 -18.70 -19.18
C ASN A 18 -0.50 -19.07 -19.31
N PRO A 19 0.38 -18.62 -18.39
CA PRO A 19 0.11 -17.82 -17.19
C PRO A 19 -0.48 -16.40 -17.44
N ASN A 20 -1.33 -15.94 -16.53
CA ASN A 20 -2.01 -14.64 -16.60
C ASN A 20 -1.06 -13.45 -16.36
N ASN A 21 -1.33 -12.33 -17.02
CA ASN A 21 -0.76 -11.02 -16.72
C ASN A 21 -1.90 -10.09 -16.22
N PRO A 22 -1.82 -9.53 -15.00
CA PRO A 22 -0.61 -9.30 -14.20
C PRO A 22 -0.40 -10.19 -12.97
N THR A 23 -1.25 -11.19 -12.73
CA THR A 23 -1.19 -11.97 -11.47
C THR A 23 -0.24 -13.17 -11.52
N GLY A 24 0.18 -13.60 -12.72
CA GLY A 24 0.94 -14.83 -12.90
C GLY A 24 0.13 -16.10 -12.58
N ALA A 25 -1.19 -15.99 -12.37
CA ALA A 25 -2.06 -17.14 -12.12
C ALA A 25 -1.99 -18.11 -13.31
N TRP A 26 -1.91 -19.40 -13.01
CA TRP A 26 -1.78 -20.45 -14.01
C TRP A 26 -2.84 -21.52 -13.79
N VAL A 27 -3.50 -21.90 -14.87
CA VAL A 27 -4.46 -22.99 -14.95
C VAL A 27 -3.73 -24.18 -15.53
N GLU A 28 -3.82 -25.31 -14.83
CA GLU A 28 -3.20 -26.55 -15.27
C GLU A 28 -3.73 -26.99 -16.65
N PRO A 29 -2.88 -27.62 -17.48
CA PRO A 29 -3.20 -27.94 -18.87
C PRO A 29 -4.43 -28.85 -19.00
N GLN A 30 -4.53 -29.86 -18.13
CA GLN A 30 -5.65 -30.82 -18.14
C GLN A 30 -6.99 -30.15 -17.81
N LYS A 31 -6.98 -29.13 -16.93
CA LYS A 31 -8.18 -28.36 -16.60
C LYS A 31 -8.61 -27.48 -17.77
N LEU A 32 -7.65 -26.91 -18.51
CA LEU A 32 -7.93 -26.16 -19.74
C LEU A 32 -8.49 -27.06 -20.84
N VAL A 33 -7.85 -28.21 -21.08
CA VAL A 33 -8.33 -29.19 -22.06
C VAL A 33 -9.76 -29.63 -21.74
N GLY A 34 -10.04 -30.02 -20.49
CA GLY A 34 -11.39 -30.41 -20.07
C GLY A 34 -12.41 -29.25 -20.09
N LEU A 35 -11.97 -27.99 -20.08
CA LEU A 35 -12.85 -26.84 -20.32
C LEU A 35 -13.18 -26.72 -21.80
N VAL A 36 -12.20 -26.85 -22.68
CA VAL A 36 -12.39 -26.78 -24.14
C VAL A 36 -13.30 -27.91 -24.63
N GLU A 37 -13.08 -29.14 -24.14
CA GLU A 37 -13.87 -30.33 -24.51
C GLU A 37 -15.35 -30.20 -24.13
N ARG A 38 -15.67 -29.50 -23.04
CA ARG A 38 -17.06 -29.31 -22.59
C ARG A 38 -17.82 -28.24 -23.37
N HIS A 39 -17.11 -27.40 -24.12
CA HIS A 39 -17.69 -26.27 -24.87
C HIS A 39 -17.23 -26.30 -26.35
N PRO A 40 -17.52 -27.37 -27.11
CA PRO A 40 -17.01 -27.55 -28.47
C PRO A 40 -17.54 -26.51 -29.48
N ASP A 41 -18.64 -25.83 -29.16
CA ASP A 41 -19.24 -24.76 -29.95
C ASP A 41 -18.61 -23.37 -29.70
N LYS A 42 -17.65 -23.27 -28.77
CA LYS A 42 -16.99 -22.03 -28.37
C LYS A 42 -15.55 -22.00 -28.82
N LEU A 43 -15.05 -20.83 -29.23
CA LEU A 43 -13.63 -20.66 -29.58
C LEU A 43 -12.79 -20.36 -28.32
N PHE A 44 -11.64 -21.01 -28.18
CA PHE A 44 -10.70 -20.76 -27.10
C PHE A 44 -9.39 -20.23 -27.65
N LEU A 45 -8.95 -19.05 -27.17
CA LEU A 45 -7.61 -18.53 -27.42
C LEU A 45 -6.83 -18.54 -26.11
N ILE A 46 -5.83 -19.40 -26.03
CA ILE A 46 -4.90 -19.49 -24.90
C ILE A 46 -3.61 -18.77 -25.26
N ASP A 47 -3.32 -17.68 -24.54
CA ASP A 47 -2.09 -16.91 -24.71
C ASP A 47 -1.01 -17.44 -23.76
N GLU A 48 -0.06 -18.17 -24.31
CA GLU A 48 1.11 -18.74 -23.64
C GLU A 48 2.34 -17.81 -23.76
N ALA A 49 2.17 -16.49 -23.69
CA ALA A 49 3.29 -15.55 -23.67
C ALA A 49 4.33 -15.82 -22.55
N TYR A 50 3.92 -16.52 -21.50
CA TYR A 50 4.78 -17.00 -20.40
C TYR A 50 4.85 -18.53 -20.33
N GLY A 51 4.47 -19.23 -21.39
CA GLY A 51 4.38 -20.69 -21.44
C GLY A 51 5.72 -21.39 -21.22
N GLU A 52 6.84 -20.73 -21.52
CA GLU A 52 8.18 -21.27 -21.26
C GLU A 52 8.53 -21.36 -19.77
N PHE A 53 7.81 -20.67 -18.87
CA PHE A 53 8.04 -20.68 -17.42
C PHE A 53 7.21 -21.73 -16.68
N VAL A 54 6.38 -22.50 -17.39
CA VAL A 54 5.52 -23.55 -16.84
C VAL A 54 5.67 -24.84 -17.63
N GLU A 55 5.30 -25.96 -17.02
CA GLU A 55 5.25 -27.23 -17.72
C GLU A 55 3.87 -27.47 -18.34
N GLY A 56 3.84 -28.10 -19.51
CA GLY A 56 2.60 -28.57 -20.14
C GLY A 56 1.87 -27.52 -21.00
N SER A 57 2.53 -26.98 -22.02
CA SER A 57 1.83 -26.22 -23.07
C SER A 57 0.68 -27.03 -23.70
N VAL A 58 -0.47 -26.38 -23.95
CA VAL A 58 -1.63 -27.01 -24.59
C VAL A 58 -1.59 -26.90 -26.12
N ARG A 59 -0.52 -26.35 -26.72
CA ARG A 59 -0.40 -26.18 -28.18
C ARG A 59 -0.53 -27.46 -28.99
N HIS A 60 -0.16 -28.60 -28.43
CA HIS A 60 -0.25 -29.90 -29.10
C HIS A 60 -1.70 -30.42 -29.16
N GLU A 61 -2.57 -29.96 -28.27
CA GLU A 61 -3.98 -30.37 -28.19
C GLU A 61 -4.82 -29.79 -29.32
N VAL A 62 -4.32 -28.75 -30.01
CA VAL A 62 -4.95 -28.16 -31.20
C VAL A 62 -5.23 -29.22 -32.29
N VAL A 63 -4.42 -30.29 -32.35
CA VAL A 63 -4.64 -31.40 -33.29
C VAL A 63 -5.96 -32.14 -33.00
N ARG A 64 -6.37 -32.21 -31.73
CA ARG A 64 -7.59 -32.88 -31.27
C ARG A 64 -8.76 -31.93 -31.06
N LEU A 65 -8.48 -30.67 -30.75
CA LEU A 65 -9.46 -29.66 -30.34
C LEU A 65 -9.50 -28.55 -31.40
N PRO A 66 -10.36 -28.65 -32.42
CA PRO A 66 -10.36 -27.72 -33.55
C PRO A 66 -10.79 -26.29 -33.16
N ASN A 67 -11.47 -26.15 -32.02
CA ASN A 67 -11.89 -24.88 -31.44
C ASN A 67 -10.83 -24.25 -30.50
N LEU A 68 -9.62 -24.82 -30.42
CA LEU A 68 -8.50 -24.30 -29.64
C LEU A 68 -7.49 -23.56 -30.54
N ILE A 69 -7.15 -22.34 -30.12
CA ILE A 69 -6.07 -21.52 -30.63
C ILE A 69 -5.07 -21.32 -29.49
N VAL A 70 -3.79 -21.56 -29.75
CA VAL A 70 -2.72 -21.28 -28.80
C VAL A 70 -1.75 -20.30 -29.45
N CYS A 71 -1.39 -19.24 -28.74
CA CYS A 71 -0.39 -18.29 -29.22
C CYS A 71 0.73 -18.08 -28.19
N GLY A 72 1.86 -17.60 -28.67
CA GLY A 72 3.01 -17.30 -27.82
C GLY A 72 3.92 -16.23 -28.44
N THR A 73 5.03 -15.94 -27.77
CA THR A 73 5.89 -14.82 -28.14
C THR A 73 7.37 -15.10 -27.96
N PHE A 74 8.21 -14.48 -28.78
CA PHE A 74 9.65 -14.44 -28.55
C PHE A 74 10.06 -13.25 -27.66
N SER A 75 9.09 -12.49 -27.12
CA SER A 75 9.38 -11.28 -26.35
C SER A 75 9.77 -11.53 -24.89
N LYS A 76 9.47 -12.71 -24.33
CA LYS A 76 9.65 -13.00 -22.90
C LYS A 76 10.88 -13.87 -22.69
N ALA A 77 10.74 -15.19 -22.61
CA ALA A 77 11.84 -16.10 -22.31
C ALA A 77 13.02 -15.98 -23.30
N TYR A 78 12.74 -15.66 -24.57
CA TYR A 78 13.77 -15.47 -25.60
C TYR A 78 14.44 -14.10 -25.59
N GLY A 79 13.92 -13.11 -24.85
CA GLY A 79 14.49 -11.76 -24.77
C GLY A 79 14.41 -10.92 -26.06
N LEU A 80 13.62 -11.34 -27.06
CA LEU A 80 13.54 -10.70 -28.38
C LEU A 80 12.37 -9.72 -28.50
N ALA A 81 12.05 -9.00 -27.42
CA ALA A 81 10.90 -8.09 -27.38
C ALA A 81 10.93 -7.04 -28.49
N GLY A 82 12.11 -6.53 -28.85
CA GLY A 82 12.30 -5.54 -29.92
C GLY A 82 11.98 -6.06 -31.33
N LEU A 83 12.01 -7.39 -31.56
CA LEU A 83 11.75 -7.97 -32.89
C LEU A 83 10.27 -8.05 -33.25
N ARG A 84 9.37 -7.80 -32.30
CA ARG A 84 7.91 -7.74 -32.51
C ARG A 84 7.35 -8.97 -33.24
N VAL A 85 7.72 -10.16 -32.81
CA VAL A 85 7.33 -11.42 -33.44
C VAL A 85 6.78 -12.42 -32.42
N GLY A 86 5.71 -13.11 -32.81
CA GLY A 86 5.07 -14.18 -32.06
C GLY A 86 4.64 -15.31 -32.98
N TRP A 87 3.96 -16.29 -32.42
CA TRP A 87 3.47 -17.46 -33.15
C TRP A 87 2.07 -17.81 -32.69
N LEU A 88 1.34 -18.53 -33.54
CA LEU A 88 0.04 -19.12 -33.18
C LEU A 88 -0.10 -20.50 -33.85
N VAL A 89 -0.78 -21.41 -33.16
CA VAL A 89 -1.13 -22.75 -33.61
C VAL A 89 -2.65 -22.89 -33.46
N ALA A 90 -3.32 -23.28 -34.54
CA ALA A 90 -4.76 -23.48 -34.61
C ALA A 90 -5.08 -24.51 -35.70
N ALA A 91 -6.33 -24.98 -35.74
CA ALA A 91 -6.81 -25.84 -36.82
C ALA A 91 -6.74 -25.12 -38.19
N PRO A 92 -6.54 -25.85 -39.31
CA PRO A 92 -6.32 -25.25 -40.63
C PRO A 92 -7.41 -24.28 -41.08
N ASP A 93 -8.67 -24.59 -40.81
CA ASP A 93 -9.84 -23.76 -41.12
C ASP A 93 -9.85 -22.43 -40.35
N VAL A 94 -9.41 -22.45 -39.08
CA VAL A 94 -9.19 -21.26 -38.26
C VAL A 94 -8.04 -20.44 -38.84
N ILE A 95 -6.92 -21.07 -39.21
CA ILE A 95 -5.76 -20.39 -39.83
C ILE A 95 -6.16 -19.72 -41.15
N ASP A 96 -6.92 -20.41 -42.01
CA ASP A 96 -7.38 -19.85 -43.28
C ASP A 96 -8.30 -18.65 -43.07
N SER A 97 -9.14 -18.69 -42.03
CA SER A 97 -9.98 -17.56 -41.63
C SER A 97 -9.15 -16.37 -41.14
N LEU A 98 -8.13 -16.61 -40.32
CA LEU A 98 -7.22 -15.56 -39.84
C LEU A 98 -6.40 -14.94 -40.99
N ARG A 99 -5.96 -15.74 -41.96
CA ARG A 99 -5.20 -15.25 -43.13
C ARG A 99 -6.02 -14.31 -44.00
N ARG A 100 -7.32 -14.54 -44.15
CA ARG A 100 -8.23 -13.67 -44.93
C ARG A 100 -8.33 -12.25 -44.38
N VAL A 101 -8.09 -12.05 -43.09
CA VAL A 101 -8.17 -10.75 -42.41
C VAL A 101 -6.80 -10.21 -41.96
N SER A 102 -5.71 -10.92 -42.28
CA SER A 102 -4.35 -10.52 -41.91
C SER A 102 -3.79 -9.48 -42.88
N MET A 103 -2.93 -8.60 -42.38
CA MET A 103 -2.20 -7.65 -43.23
C MET A 103 -1.15 -8.37 -44.08
N PRO A 104 -0.88 -7.88 -45.30
CA PRO A 104 0.24 -8.40 -46.09
C PRO A 104 1.56 -8.14 -45.35
N TYR A 105 2.48 -9.11 -45.42
CA TYR A 105 3.82 -9.04 -44.82
C TYR A 105 3.83 -8.70 -43.31
N PRO A 106 3.16 -9.50 -42.45
CA PRO A 106 2.94 -9.16 -41.04
C PRO A 106 4.19 -9.28 -40.16
N VAL A 107 5.31 -9.79 -40.69
CA VAL A 107 6.56 -10.02 -39.95
C VAL A 107 7.71 -9.29 -40.64
N ASN A 108 8.52 -8.57 -39.85
CA ASN A 108 9.68 -7.86 -40.37
C ASN A 108 10.81 -8.83 -40.77
N ALA A 109 11.56 -8.47 -41.81
CA ALA A 109 12.62 -9.32 -42.37
C ALA A 109 13.74 -9.65 -41.36
N VAL A 110 14.05 -8.72 -40.44
CA VAL A 110 15.06 -8.93 -39.39
C VAL A 110 14.63 -10.05 -38.44
N ALA A 111 13.37 -10.07 -38.01
CA ALA A 111 12.82 -11.14 -37.17
C ALA A 111 12.90 -12.49 -37.87
N VAL A 112 12.54 -12.56 -39.17
CA VAL A 112 12.64 -13.81 -39.95
C VAL A 112 14.09 -14.31 -40.00
N ALA A 113 15.05 -13.44 -40.28
CA ALA A 113 16.46 -13.81 -40.36
C ALA A 113 17.01 -14.32 -39.01
N VAL A 114 16.73 -13.59 -37.93
CA VAL A 114 17.19 -13.94 -36.56
C VAL A 114 16.55 -15.25 -36.10
N LEU A 115 15.23 -15.36 -36.17
CA LEU A 115 14.51 -16.54 -35.68
C LEU A 115 14.86 -17.79 -36.49
N THR A 116 15.03 -17.69 -37.81
CA THR A 116 15.44 -18.84 -38.63
C THR A 116 16.78 -19.40 -38.17
N LYS A 117 17.74 -18.53 -37.84
CA LYS A 117 19.05 -18.96 -37.35
C LYS A 117 18.96 -19.53 -35.94
N LEU A 118 18.24 -18.85 -35.03
CA LEU A 118 18.08 -19.25 -33.64
C LEU A 118 17.37 -20.61 -33.48
N LEU A 119 16.28 -20.84 -34.24
CA LEU A 119 15.55 -22.10 -34.18
C LEU A 119 16.36 -23.26 -34.76
N LYS A 120 17.16 -23.01 -35.80
CA LYS A 120 18.05 -24.04 -36.40
C LYS A 120 19.27 -24.36 -35.53
N SER A 121 19.75 -23.42 -34.73
CA SER A 121 20.92 -23.65 -33.87
C SER A 121 20.61 -24.50 -32.64
N GLY A 122 19.35 -24.79 -32.36
CA GLY A 122 18.95 -25.49 -31.12
C GLY A 122 19.24 -24.65 -29.88
N PHE A 123 19.07 -23.33 -29.96
CA PHE A 123 19.33 -22.43 -28.83
C PHE A 123 18.47 -22.82 -27.62
N ASP A 124 19.13 -23.19 -26.52
CA ASP A 124 18.47 -23.63 -25.30
C ASP A 124 18.22 -22.46 -24.35
N ILE A 125 16.94 -22.11 -24.17
CA ILE A 125 16.49 -21.09 -23.22
C ILE A 125 16.32 -21.63 -21.79
N SER A 126 16.43 -22.94 -21.58
CA SER A 126 16.20 -23.57 -20.29
C SER A 126 17.09 -23.02 -19.15
N PRO A 127 18.38 -22.66 -19.37
CA PRO A 127 19.19 -22.06 -18.32
C PRO A 127 18.63 -20.71 -17.85
N TYR A 128 18.20 -19.85 -18.78
CA TYR A 128 17.60 -18.56 -18.45
C TYR A 128 16.25 -18.72 -17.75
N VAL A 129 15.40 -19.63 -18.21
CA VAL A 129 14.11 -19.92 -17.58
C VAL A 129 14.32 -20.39 -16.13
N ARG A 130 15.29 -21.29 -15.89
CA ARG A 130 15.64 -21.73 -14.53
C ARG A 130 16.08 -20.58 -13.66
N GLU A 131 17.05 -19.78 -14.12
CA GLU A 131 17.56 -18.63 -13.35
C GLU A 131 16.45 -17.60 -13.04
N ALA A 132 15.62 -17.25 -14.02
CA ALA A 132 14.54 -16.29 -13.82
C ALA A 132 13.45 -16.82 -12.85
N THR A 133 13.22 -18.14 -12.85
CA THR A 133 12.30 -18.80 -11.92
C THR A 133 12.87 -18.82 -10.49
N GLU A 134 14.16 -19.11 -10.35
CA GLU A 134 14.87 -19.04 -9.06
C GLU A 134 14.90 -17.61 -8.52
N SER A 135 15.20 -16.62 -9.38
CA SER A 135 15.16 -15.19 -9.04
C SER A 135 13.78 -14.74 -8.59
N ARG A 136 12.71 -15.20 -9.25
CA ARG A 136 11.32 -14.94 -8.85
C ARG A 136 11.00 -15.48 -7.45
N ARG A 137 11.38 -16.73 -7.18
CA ARG A 137 11.15 -17.38 -5.87
C ARG A 137 11.93 -16.66 -4.76
N PHE A 138 13.22 -16.43 -4.99
CA PHE A 138 14.08 -15.66 -4.09
C PHE A 138 13.47 -14.30 -3.76
N LEU A 139 13.07 -13.53 -4.78
CA LEU A 139 12.45 -12.24 -4.59
C LEU A 139 11.14 -12.33 -3.80
N ALA A 140 10.29 -13.32 -4.09
CA ALA A 140 9.04 -13.51 -3.39
C ALA A 140 9.25 -13.79 -1.90
N ASP A 141 10.22 -14.64 -1.56
CA ASP A 141 10.51 -15.02 -0.18
C ASP A 141 11.14 -13.87 0.61
N GLU A 142 12.07 -13.13 0.01
CA GLU A 142 12.68 -11.93 0.60
C GLU A 142 11.66 -10.81 0.86
N LEU A 143 10.66 -10.67 -0.01
CA LEU A 143 9.59 -9.70 0.20
C LEU A 143 8.59 -10.16 1.27
N ARG A 144 8.27 -11.45 1.33
CA ARG A 144 7.43 -12.01 2.41
C ARG A 144 8.09 -11.83 3.78
N SER A 145 9.40 -12.05 3.89
CA SER A 145 10.13 -11.88 5.16
C SER A 145 10.10 -10.42 5.65
N ARG A 146 10.08 -9.45 4.72
CA ARG A 146 9.89 -8.01 4.96
C ARG A 146 8.44 -7.60 5.25
N GLY A 147 7.49 -8.55 5.29
CA GLY A 147 6.09 -8.28 5.61
C GLY A 147 5.23 -7.82 4.43
N PHE A 148 5.68 -8.00 3.19
CA PHE A 148 4.85 -7.71 2.01
C PHE A 148 3.90 -8.85 1.67
N ARG A 149 2.71 -8.49 1.18
CA ARG A 149 1.81 -9.44 0.54
C ARG A 149 2.26 -9.69 -0.90
N VAL A 150 2.72 -10.91 -1.18
CA VAL A 150 3.27 -11.30 -2.48
C VAL A 150 2.41 -12.37 -3.16
N VAL A 151 2.01 -12.09 -4.40
CA VAL A 151 1.50 -13.09 -5.36
C VAL A 151 2.66 -13.45 -6.28
N GLU A 152 3.26 -14.62 -6.04
CA GLU A 152 4.43 -15.07 -6.80
C GLU A 152 4.06 -15.37 -8.27
N GLY A 153 3.00 -16.14 -8.48
CA GLY A 153 2.59 -16.58 -9.82
C GLY A 153 3.60 -17.50 -10.52
N TRP A 154 3.39 -17.71 -11.82
CA TRP A 154 4.14 -18.65 -12.64
C TRP A 154 4.84 -18.01 -13.83
N ALA A 155 4.76 -16.69 -13.97
CA ALA A 155 5.44 -15.93 -15.03
C ALA A 155 6.87 -15.52 -14.59
N ASN A 156 7.48 -14.58 -15.32
CA ASN A 156 8.79 -13.99 -14.98
C ASN A 156 8.68 -12.71 -14.13
N PHE A 157 7.70 -12.65 -13.23
CA PHE A 157 7.47 -11.50 -12.38
C PHE A 157 6.75 -11.93 -11.11
N VAL A 158 6.82 -11.08 -10.09
CA VAL A 158 5.96 -11.17 -8.90
C VAL A 158 5.04 -9.95 -8.84
N LEU A 159 3.89 -10.12 -8.23
CA LEU A 159 2.93 -9.05 -7.97
C LEU A 159 2.88 -8.80 -6.45
N VAL A 160 3.16 -7.57 -6.03
CA VAL A 160 3.43 -7.24 -4.62
C VAL A 160 2.59 -6.05 -4.20
N ARG A 161 1.93 -6.14 -3.06
CA ARG A 161 1.09 -5.06 -2.54
C ARG A 161 1.92 -4.08 -1.72
N PHE A 162 1.77 -2.80 -2.04
CA PHE A 162 2.36 -1.65 -1.35
C PHE A 162 1.28 -0.72 -0.79
N GLY A 163 0.00 -1.08 -0.95
CA GLY A 163 -1.12 -0.30 -0.47
C GLY A 163 -1.24 1.04 -1.19
N ILE A 164 -1.75 2.05 -0.47
CA ILE A 164 -1.90 3.42 -0.99
C ILE A 164 -0.57 4.08 -1.39
N ASP A 165 0.56 3.56 -0.91
CA ASP A 165 1.89 4.13 -1.17
C ASP A 165 2.55 3.58 -2.45
N ALA A 166 1.90 2.63 -3.13
CA ALA A 166 2.47 1.94 -4.29
C ALA A 166 3.00 2.88 -5.39
N THR A 167 2.22 3.89 -5.80
CA THR A 167 2.63 4.84 -6.84
C THR A 167 3.85 5.66 -6.43
N ASN A 168 3.90 6.10 -5.17
CA ASN A 168 5.02 6.86 -4.64
C ASN A 168 6.28 6.00 -4.49
N ILE A 169 6.15 4.76 -3.97
CA ILE A 169 7.27 3.80 -3.93
C ILE A 169 7.80 3.51 -5.34
N ALA A 170 6.92 3.35 -6.34
CA ALA A 170 7.35 3.16 -7.73
C ALA A 170 8.12 4.37 -8.28
N GLN A 171 7.74 5.60 -7.89
CA GLN A 171 8.48 6.80 -8.26
C GLN A 171 9.85 6.88 -7.57
N LEU A 172 9.92 6.61 -6.26
CA LEU A 172 11.17 6.63 -5.51
C LEU A 172 12.17 5.57 -6.01
N LEU A 173 11.68 4.39 -6.37
CA LEU A 173 12.50 3.37 -7.04
C LEU A 173 12.99 3.84 -8.41
N ARG A 174 12.15 4.56 -9.17
CA ARG A 174 12.53 5.10 -10.48
C ARG A 174 13.64 6.15 -10.37
N GLU A 175 13.60 7.00 -9.35
CA GLU A 175 14.67 7.96 -9.05
C GLU A 175 16.01 7.28 -8.70
N ARG A 176 15.96 5.99 -8.36
CA ARG A 176 17.11 5.10 -8.11
C ARG A 176 17.43 4.17 -9.29
N ASP A 177 16.94 4.51 -10.49
CA ASP A 177 17.10 3.73 -11.73
C ASP A 177 16.51 2.31 -11.67
N VAL A 178 15.51 2.08 -10.81
CA VAL A 178 14.78 0.81 -10.69
C VAL A 178 13.35 0.99 -11.20
N LEU A 179 13.08 0.50 -12.41
CA LEU A 179 11.76 0.61 -13.02
C LEU A 179 10.88 -0.60 -12.68
N VAL A 180 9.76 -0.34 -12.00
CA VAL A 180 8.70 -1.31 -11.73
C VAL A 180 7.41 -0.92 -12.44
N ARG A 181 6.47 -1.87 -12.60
CA ARG A 181 5.17 -1.59 -13.20
C ARG A 181 4.14 -1.28 -12.11
N ASP A 182 3.71 -0.03 -12.04
CA ASP A 182 2.59 0.39 -11.20
C ASP A 182 1.25 -0.06 -11.80
N LEU A 183 0.45 -0.77 -11.00
CA LEU A 183 -0.88 -1.27 -11.34
C LEU A 183 -1.98 -0.65 -10.49
N SER A 184 -1.68 0.42 -9.74
CA SER A 184 -2.63 1.10 -8.86
C SER A 184 -3.86 1.68 -9.59
N LYS A 185 -3.77 1.85 -10.92
CA LYS A 185 -4.88 2.28 -11.78
C LYS A 185 -5.69 1.14 -12.40
N VAL A 186 -5.34 -0.12 -12.09
CA VAL A 186 -6.03 -1.30 -12.62
C VAL A 186 -7.03 -1.80 -11.58
N ARG A 187 -8.29 -1.88 -12.00
CA ARG A 187 -9.41 -2.28 -11.14
C ARG A 187 -9.17 -3.64 -10.49
N GLY A 188 -9.33 -3.72 -9.17
CA GLY A 188 -9.25 -4.95 -8.37
C GLY A 188 -7.84 -5.40 -7.99
N ILE A 189 -6.82 -4.61 -8.35
CA ILE A 189 -5.41 -4.81 -7.96
C ILE A 189 -4.75 -3.47 -7.64
N GLU A 190 -5.53 -2.53 -7.10
CA GLU A 190 -5.06 -1.24 -6.64
C GLU A 190 -3.99 -1.41 -5.54
N GLY A 191 -2.98 -0.54 -5.55
CA GLY A 191 -1.87 -0.61 -4.61
C GLY A 191 -0.89 -1.75 -4.85
N PHE A 192 -0.94 -2.43 -6.00
CA PHE A 192 0.05 -3.42 -6.38
C PHE A 192 1.10 -2.88 -7.37
N LEU A 193 2.33 -3.29 -7.16
CA LEU A 193 3.43 -3.17 -8.12
C LEU A 193 3.78 -4.54 -8.67
N ARG A 194 4.02 -4.63 -9.97
CA ARG A 194 4.52 -5.84 -10.62
C ARG A 194 6.01 -5.68 -10.90
N ILE A 195 6.80 -6.56 -10.32
CA ILE A 195 8.26 -6.55 -10.40
C ILE A 195 8.68 -7.68 -11.32
N THR A 196 9.18 -7.32 -12.50
CA THR A 196 9.71 -8.29 -13.46
C THR A 196 11.05 -8.81 -12.97
N THR A 197 11.19 -10.12 -12.97
CA THR A 197 12.43 -10.81 -12.62
C THR A 197 13.21 -11.11 -13.91
N GLY A 198 14.52 -11.18 -13.74
CA GLY A 198 15.47 -11.59 -14.75
C GLY A 198 16.57 -12.37 -14.04
N PRO A 199 17.84 -12.12 -14.35
CA PRO A 199 18.96 -12.60 -13.54
C PRO A 199 18.82 -12.27 -12.05
N LEU A 200 19.42 -13.08 -11.19
CA LEU A 200 19.31 -12.93 -9.72
C LEU A 200 19.85 -11.58 -9.22
N GLU A 201 20.83 -11.01 -9.93
CA GLU A 201 21.39 -9.68 -9.64
C GLU A 201 20.33 -8.56 -9.65
N PHE A 202 19.34 -8.62 -10.54
CA PHE A 202 18.30 -7.59 -10.61
C PHE A 202 17.34 -7.67 -9.42
N ALA A 203 17.03 -8.89 -8.96
CA ALA A 203 16.23 -9.07 -7.74
C ALA A 203 16.99 -8.53 -6.51
N ARG A 204 18.29 -8.78 -6.40
CA ARG A 204 19.13 -8.25 -5.31
C ARG A 204 19.20 -6.73 -5.33
N ARG A 205 19.47 -6.13 -6.49
CA ARG A 205 19.49 -4.66 -6.64
C ARG A 205 18.13 -4.04 -6.31
N PHE A 206 17.03 -4.65 -6.75
CA PHE A 206 15.69 -4.19 -6.39
C PHE A 206 15.48 -4.20 -4.87
N LEU A 207 15.84 -5.28 -4.18
CA LEU A 207 15.70 -5.38 -2.73
C LEU A 207 16.55 -4.35 -1.99
N GLU A 208 17.80 -4.14 -2.43
CA GLU A 208 18.70 -3.13 -1.86
C GLU A 208 18.12 -1.72 -1.96
N GLU A 209 17.63 -1.34 -3.14
CA GLU A 209 17.02 -0.02 -3.35
C GLU A 209 15.67 0.10 -2.65
N LEU A 210 14.89 -0.97 -2.57
CA LEU A 210 13.65 -1.01 -1.81
C LEU A 210 13.92 -0.75 -0.33
N ASP A 211 14.89 -1.45 0.25
CA ASP A 211 15.30 -1.27 1.64
C ASP A 211 15.82 0.16 1.87
N ALA A 212 16.55 0.74 0.91
CA ALA A 212 16.99 2.13 0.97
C ALA A 212 15.82 3.14 0.95
N VAL A 213 14.82 2.93 0.10
CA VAL A 213 13.59 3.75 0.06
C VAL A 213 12.90 3.72 1.42
N PHE A 214 12.74 2.54 2.00
CA PHE A 214 12.06 2.35 3.28
C PHE A 214 12.86 2.86 4.48
N ARG A 215 14.20 2.81 4.46
CA ARG A 215 15.06 3.45 5.47
C ARG A 215 14.89 4.97 5.54
N GLU A 216 14.56 5.61 4.43
CA GLU A 216 14.38 7.07 4.34
C GLU A 216 12.91 7.49 4.50
N ARG A 217 12.02 6.57 4.87
CA ARG A 217 10.57 6.77 4.91
C ARG A 217 9.98 6.49 6.29
N ALA A 218 9.36 7.51 6.87
CA ALA A 218 8.74 7.43 8.19
C ALA A 218 7.26 7.05 8.11
N LEU A 219 6.78 6.37 9.14
CA LEU A 219 5.37 6.28 9.48
C LEU A 219 5.20 6.87 10.87
N LEU A 220 4.67 8.09 10.90
CA LEU A 220 4.52 8.92 12.09
C LEU A 220 3.08 8.87 12.57
N PHE A 221 2.88 8.87 13.89
CA PHE A 221 1.56 8.79 14.51
C PHE A 221 1.37 9.87 15.55
N ASP A 222 0.16 10.42 15.64
CA ASP A 222 -0.33 10.99 16.89
C ASP A 222 -0.66 9.89 17.93
N VAL A 223 -0.78 10.29 19.19
CA VAL A 223 -1.13 9.38 20.29
C VAL A 223 -2.63 9.39 20.57
N ASP A 224 -3.17 10.57 20.86
CA ASP A 224 -4.49 10.74 21.45
C ASP A 224 -5.57 10.48 20.40
N GLU A 225 -6.54 9.62 20.72
CA GLU A 225 -7.60 9.19 19.79
C GLU A 225 -7.11 8.54 18.47
N THR A 226 -5.79 8.34 18.33
CA THR A 226 -5.14 7.69 17.18
C THR A 226 -4.60 6.32 17.60
N LEU A 227 -3.61 6.30 18.50
CA LEU A 227 -3.02 5.06 19.04
C LEU A 227 -3.63 4.66 20.37
N VAL A 228 -4.16 5.62 21.12
CA VAL A 228 -4.63 5.45 22.49
C VAL A 228 -5.98 6.14 22.66
N ASP A 229 -6.89 5.45 23.33
CA ASP A 229 -8.17 5.98 23.77
C ASP A 229 -7.96 6.88 24.99
N THR A 230 -8.07 8.19 24.79
CA THR A 230 -8.02 9.19 25.86
C THR A 230 -9.38 9.87 26.10
N ARG A 231 -10.46 9.27 25.56
CA ARG A 231 -11.85 9.80 25.47
C ARG A 231 -12.48 10.27 26.77
N GLY A 232 -11.94 9.88 27.93
CA GLY A 232 -12.49 10.21 29.24
C GLY A 232 -11.65 11.21 30.04
N SER A 233 -10.33 11.19 29.90
CA SER A 233 -9.42 11.71 30.91
C SER A 233 -9.12 13.20 30.75
N TYR A 234 -8.77 13.63 29.53
CA TYR A 234 -8.48 15.04 29.24
C TYR A 234 -9.73 15.92 29.25
N MET A 235 -10.79 15.51 28.54
CA MET A 235 -12.04 16.28 28.54
C MET A 235 -12.59 16.46 29.97
N ALA A 236 -12.64 15.39 30.78
CA ALA A 236 -13.10 15.52 32.17
C ALA A 236 -12.20 16.47 33.00
N THR A 237 -10.88 16.44 32.77
CA THR A 237 -9.93 17.35 33.42
C THR A 237 -10.19 18.79 33.03
N VAL A 238 -10.38 19.07 31.74
CA VAL A 238 -10.69 20.41 31.21
C VAL A 238 -12.01 20.93 31.80
N LEU A 239 -13.07 20.12 31.79
CA LEU A 239 -14.37 20.51 32.33
C LEU A 239 -14.29 20.82 33.84
N LYS A 240 -13.56 20.02 34.62
CA LYS A 240 -13.30 20.28 36.05
C LYS A 240 -12.47 21.53 36.29
N LEU A 241 -11.46 21.80 35.46
CA LEU A 241 -10.68 23.03 35.55
C LEU A 241 -11.57 24.25 35.31
N VAL A 242 -12.43 24.20 34.28
CA VAL A 242 -13.37 25.30 34.01
C VAL A 242 -14.33 25.51 35.18
N GLU A 243 -14.92 24.44 35.72
CA GLU A 243 -15.81 24.49 36.89
C GLU A 243 -15.13 25.11 38.12
N ARG A 244 -13.82 24.89 38.28
CA ARG A 244 -13.07 25.44 39.42
C ARG A 244 -12.84 26.94 39.35
N TYR A 245 -12.71 27.50 38.15
CA TYR A 245 -12.40 28.92 37.94
C TYR A 245 -13.59 29.76 37.48
N SER A 246 -14.71 29.14 37.09
CA SER A 246 -15.89 29.82 36.55
C SER A 246 -17.19 29.23 37.12
N ASP A 247 -18.10 30.11 37.56
CA ASP A 247 -19.47 29.74 37.99
C ASP A 247 -20.34 29.19 36.85
N LYS A 248 -19.88 29.33 35.60
CA LYS A 248 -20.50 28.76 34.40
C LYS A 248 -19.68 27.56 33.93
N PRO A 249 -20.14 26.31 34.11
CA PRO A 249 -19.40 25.14 33.66
C PRO A 249 -19.27 25.11 32.13
N ALA A 250 -18.26 24.41 31.62
CA ALA A 250 -18.19 24.04 30.20
C ALA A 250 -18.96 22.75 29.93
N THR A 251 -19.46 22.60 28.72
CA THR A 251 -20.06 21.36 28.25
C THR A 251 -19.10 20.54 27.37
N PRO A 252 -19.28 19.21 27.28
CA PRO A 252 -18.56 18.39 26.31
C PRO A 252 -18.67 18.91 24.87
N GLU A 253 -19.82 19.46 24.49
CA GLU A 253 -20.06 20.02 23.16
C GLU A 253 -19.18 21.25 22.88
N GLU A 254 -19.03 22.16 23.85
CA GLU A 254 -18.13 23.32 23.72
C GLU A 254 -16.67 22.90 23.56
N TYR A 255 -16.24 21.86 24.29
CA TYR A 255 -14.90 21.29 24.16
C TYR A 255 -14.67 20.71 22.75
N ILE A 256 -15.61 19.88 22.28
CA ILE A 256 -15.53 19.24 20.96
C ILE A 256 -15.57 20.29 19.84
N GLU A 257 -16.42 21.32 19.97
CA GLU A 257 -16.53 22.40 18.99
C GLU A 257 -15.20 23.16 18.86
N LEU A 258 -14.55 23.50 19.97
CA LEU A 258 -13.23 24.14 19.97
C LEU A 258 -12.14 23.26 19.36
N LYS A 259 -12.10 21.95 19.68
CA LYS A 259 -11.16 21.02 19.01
C LYS A 259 -11.37 21.01 17.50
N ARG A 260 -12.64 21.03 17.05
CA ARG A 260 -13.01 21.02 15.62
C ARG A 260 -12.67 22.32 14.88
N THR A 261 -12.55 23.46 15.55
CA THR A 261 -12.10 24.70 14.88
C THR A 261 -10.62 24.66 14.47
N GLY A 262 -9.82 23.80 15.13
CA GLY A 262 -8.36 23.78 15.01
C GLY A 262 -7.70 24.94 15.76
N GLY A 263 -6.38 24.81 16.00
CA GLY A 263 -5.59 25.73 16.83
C GLY A 263 -5.65 25.44 18.33
N PHE A 264 -6.30 24.35 18.75
CA PHE A 264 -6.51 23.97 20.15
C PHE A 264 -6.09 22.53 20.44
N ASN A 265 -5.07 22.04 19.73
CA ASN A 265 -4.49 20.71 20.00
C ASN A 265 -3.99 20.57 21.45
N ASP A 266 -3.46 21.65 22.04
CA ASP A 266 -3.07 21.75 23.45
C ASP A 266 -4.29 22.00 24.35
N ASP A 267 -4.62 21.04 25.21
CA ASP A 267 -5.79 21.11 26.11
C ASP A 267 -5.72 22.23 27.14
N TRP A 268 -4.52 22.69 27.51
CA TRP A 268 -4.36 23.80 28.43
C TRP A 268 -4.65 25.13 27.74
N GLN A 269 -4.29 25.26 26.46
CA GLN A 269 -4.68 26.41 25.64
C GLN A 269 -6.20 26.42 25.38
N LEU A 270 -6.78 25.25 25.13
CA LEU A 270 -8.23 25.09 25.01
C LEU A 270 -8.95 25.51 26.30
N THR A 271 -8.46 25.05 27.46
CA THR A 271 -9.02 25.43 28.77
C THR A 271 -8.96 26.94 28.98
N LYS A 272 -7.83 27.57 28.63
CA LYS A 272 -7.65 29.02 28.73
C LYS A 272 -8.66 29.78 27.87
N GLU A 273 -8.93 29.31 26.65
CA GLU A 273 -9.95 29.89 25.77
C GLU A 273 -11.37 29.71 26.34
N LEU A 274 -11.71 28.52 26.85
CA LEU A 274 -12.99 28.27 27.51
C LEU A 274 -13.24 29.22 28.69
N LEU A 275 -12.21 29.47 29.49
CA LEU A 275 -12.25 30.43 30.61
C LEU A 275 -12.34 31.88 30.13
N ALA A 276 -11.60 32.24 29.08
CA ALA A 276 -11.64 33.58 28.50
C ALA A 276 -13.05 33.92 27.98
N ARG A 277 -13.74 32.97 27.33
CA ARG A 277 -15.15 33.10 26.91
C ARG A 277 -16.12 33.32 28.07
N ARG A 278 -15.70 32.97 29.28
CA ARG A 278 -16.45 33.16 30.54
C ARG A 278 -16.00 34.41 31.31
N GLY A 279 -15.10 35.21 30.74
CA GLY A 279 -14.57 36.43 31.36
C GLY A 279 -13.51 36.14 32.43
N VAL A 280 -12.96 34.93 32.47
CA VAL A 280 -11.95 34.50 33.45
C VAL A 280 -10.60 34.38 32.77
N SER A 281 -9.57 34.98 33.36
CA SER A 281 -8.19 34.93 32.86
C SER A 281 -7.30 34.22 33.88
N VAL A 282 -6.75 33.08 33.49
CA VAL A 282 -5.80 32.29 34.30
C VAL A 282 -4.51 32.09 33.50
N PRO A 283 -3.33 32.24 34.12
CA PRO A 283 -2.04 31.90 33.50
C PRO A 283 -1.98 30.44 33.05
N LEU A 284 -1.29 30.17 31.93
CA LEU A 284 -1.26 28.83 31.32
C LEU A 284 -0.45 27.82 32.16
N ASP A 285 0.61 28.30 32.82
CA ASP A 285 1.43 27.53 33.75
C ASP A 285 0.62 27.08 34.98
N GLU A 286 -0.27 27.94 35.50
CA GLU A 286 -1.19 27.58 36.58
C GLU A 286 -2.22 26.54 36.12
N LEU A 287 -2.81 26.70 34.93
CA LEU A 287 -3.74 25.74 34.36
C LEU A 287 -3.08 24.37 34.13
N SER A 288 -1.86 24.35 33.59
CA SER A 288 -1.11 23.11 33.36
C SER A 288 -0.75 22.42 34.68
N ALA A 289 -0.24 23.16 35.66
CA ALA A 289 0.16 22.60 36.96
C ALA A 289 -1.02 22.00 37.74
N LEU A 290 -2.20 22.64 37.67
CA LEU A 290 -3.41 22.13 38.32
C LEU A 290 -4.09 21.04 37.50
N GLY A 291 -4.10 21.17 36.17
CA GLY A 291 -4.64 20.17 35.25
C GLY A 291 -3.96 18.82 35.42
N LYS A 292 -2.62 18.80 35.50
CA LYS A 292 -1.85 17.57 35.79
C LYS A 292 -2.27 16.89 37.09
N ARG A 293 -2.55 17.67 38.15
CA ARG A 293 -3.03 17.12 39.44
C ARG A 293 -4.44 16.56 39.33
N ILE A 294 -5.36 17.31 38.72
CA ILE A 294 -6.74 16.88 38.53
C ILE A 294 -6.79 15.63 37.65
N PHE A 295 -5.98 15.57 36.59
CA PHE A 295 -5.85 14.40 35.73
C PHE A 295 -5.42 13.16 36.51
N ALA A 296 -4.38 13.30 37.36
CA ALA A 296 -3.91 12.22 38.22
C ALA A 296 -4.94 11.77 39.27
N GLU A 297 -5.64 12.72 39.91
CA GLU A 297 -6.67 12.45 40.92
C GLU A 297 -7.94 11.81 40.34
N LEU A 298 -8.29 12.20 39.11
CA LEU A 298 -9.46 11.69 38.41
C LEU A 298 -9.38 10.17 38.21
N GLY A 299 -8.17 9.60 38.15
CA GLY A 299 -7.97 8.16 37.93
C GLY A 299 -8.71 7.66 36.68
N VAL A 300 -9.00 8.57 35.73
CA VAL A 300 -9.92 8.30 34.63
C VAL A 300 -9.20 7.42 33.63
N ALA A 301 -9.62 6.15 33.62
CA ALA A 301 -9.40 5.10 32.63
C ALA A 301 -8.00 5.09 32.01
N ALA A 302 -7.14 4.20 32.54
CA ALA A 302 -5.86 3.84 31.95
C ALA A 302 -5.92 3.88 30.42
N ASP A 303 -5.18 4.81 29.82
CA ASP A 303 -4.92 4.94 28.39
C ASP A 303 -4.96 3.56 27.72
N LYS A 304 -6.06 3.27 27.01
CA LYS A 304 -6.25 1.96 26.38
C LYS A 304 -5.70 2.01 24.96
N PRO A 305 -4.77 1.13 24.58
CA PRO A 305 -4.34 1.03 23.19
C PRO A 305 -5.53 0.80 22.27
N LEU A 306 -5.66 1.63 21.23
CA LEU A 306 -6.59 1.43 20.12
C LEU A 306 -6.03 0.45 19.08
N VAL A 307 -4.72 0.23 19.11
CA VAL A 307 -4.01 -0.71 18.23
C VAL A 307 -4.31 -2.16 18.63
N ALA A 308 -4.79 -2.94 17.68
CA ALA A 308 -5.08 -4.36 17.80
C ALA A 308 -4.43 -5.16 16.66
N GLY A 309 -3.89 -6.34 16.98
CA GLY A 309 -3.23 -7.22 16.01
C GLY A 309 -1.74 -6.92 15.84
N ASP A 310 -1.15 -7.42 14.75
CA ASP A 310 0.28 -7.40 14.44
C ASP A 310 0.65 -6.46 13.28
N TRP A 311 -0.29 -5.61 12.86
CA TRP A 311 -0.08 -4.72 11.72
C TRP A 311 0.98 -3.67 12.01
N LEU A 312 1.10 -3.20 13.25
CA LEU A 312 2.10 -2.20 13.65
C LEU A 312 3.51 -2.80 13.57
N GLU A 313 3.69 -4.02 14.04
CA GLU A 313 4.93 -4.79 13.92
C GLU A 313 5.27 -5.08 12.46
N THR A 314 4.27 -5.43 11.65
CA THR A 314 4.46 -5.65 10.21
C THR A 314 4.86 -4.38 9.49
N LEU A 315 4.27 -3.23 9.84
CA LEU A 315 4.68 -1.93 9.31
C LEU A 315 6.06 -1.51 9.82
N GLY A 316 6.43 -1.83 11.05
CA GLY A 316 7.76 -1.56 11.60
C GLY A 316 8.90 -2.33 10.92
N ARG A 317 8.60 -3.40 10.17
CA ARG A 317 9.58 -4.05 9.28
C ARG A 317 9.85 -3.27 8.00
N ARG A 318 8.99 -2.29 7.67
CA ARG A 318 9.02 -1.52 6.43
C ARG A 318 9.33 -0.05 6.69
N TYR A 319 8.64 0.59 7.62
CA TYR A 319 8.78 2.02 7.89
C TYR A 319 9.59 2.28 9.16
N ARG A 320 10.25 3.44 9.18
CA ARG A 320 10.82 4.01 10.42
C ARG A 320 9.66 4.56 11.25
N LEU A 321 9.38 3.96 12.40
CA LEU A 321 8.21 4.31 13.20
C LEU A 321 8.51 5.46 14.17
N GLY A 322 7.65 6.47 14.21
CA GLY A 322 7.76 7.57 15.17
C GLY A 322 6.42 8.04 15.72
N VAL A 323 6.46 8.66 16.88
CA VAL A 323 5.31 9.30 17.54
C VAL A 323 5.53 10.79 17.61
N VAL A 324 4.48 11.56 17.33
CA VAL A 324 4.45 13.02 17.47
C VAL A 324 3.17 13.42 18.19
N SER A 325 3.32 13.70 19.49
CA SER A 325 2.20 13.99 20.40
C SER A 325 2.15 15.45 20.82
N GLY A 326 0.94 15.94 21.08
CA GLY A 326 0.70 17.22 21.75
C GLY A 326 0.91 17.19 23.27
N ARG A 327 1.13 16.00 23.86
CA ARG A 327 1.36 15.81 25.30
C ARG A 327 2.79 16.14 25.69
N TYR A 328 2.98 16.51 26.95
CA TYR A 328 4.30 16.60 27.57
C TYR A 328 4.83 15.20 27.86
N ARG A 329 6.16 15.03 27.83
CA ARG A 329 6.80 13.73 28.01
C ARG A 329 6.41 13.00 29.31
N ASP A 330 6.21 13.72 30.41
CA ASP A 330 5.81 13.17 31.70
C ASP A 330 4.37 12.62 31.72
N GLU A 331 3.54 12.96 30.72
CA GLU A 331 2.17 12.46 30.60
C GLU A 331 2.11 11.10 29.89
N LEU A 332 3.20 10.66 29.26
CA LEU A 332 3.25 9.44 28.44
C LEU A 332 3.68 8.19 29.21
N ASP A 333 4.02 8.31 30.50
CA ASP A 333 4.52 7.19 31.33
C ASP A 333 3.56 6.01 31.35
N SER A 334 2.24 6.27 31.33
CA SER A 334 1.21 5.22 31.36
C SER A 334 1.17 4.35 30.10
N ILE A 335 1.75 4.80 28.99
CA ILE A 335 1.79 4.09 27.70
C ILE A 335 3.20 3.75 27.25
N ALA A 336 4.18 3.78 28.15
CA ALA A 336 5.58 3.52 27.84
C ALA A 336 5.82 2.18 27.12
N GLU A 337 5.04 1.14 27.44
CA GLU A 337 5.10 -0.16 26.76
C GLU A 337 4.75 -0.04 25.26
N LEU A 338 3.69 0.70 24.93
CA LEU A 338 3.31 0.95 23.54
C LEU A 338 4.38 1.77 22.81
N LEU A 339 4.91 2.80 23.48
CA LEU A 339 5.92 3.70 22.92
C LEU A 339 7.25 2.99 22.65
N SER A 340 7.57 1.90 23.35
CA SER A 340 8.77 1.09 23.10
C SER A 340 8.86 0.50 21.69
N ARG A 341 7.75 0.48 20.95
CA ARG A 341 7.65 0.01 19.56
C ARG A 341 8.08 1.06 18.53
N PHE A 342 8.30 2.31 18.97
CA PHE A 342 8.66 3.44 18.12
C PHE A 342 10.10 3.86 18.38
N GLU A 343 10.79 4.30 17.34
CA GLU A 343 12.19 4.66 17.43
C GLU A 343 12.40 6.08 17.95
N VAL A 344 11.41 6.94 17.70
CA VAL A 344 11.41 8.36 18.08
C VAL A 344 10.05 8.73 18.67
N VAL A 345 10.07 9.49 19.76
CA VAL A 345 8.89 10.10 20.37
C VAL A 345 9.16 11.59 20.56
N VAL A 346 8.46 12.42 19.79
CA VAL A 346 8.46 13.89 19.88
C VAL A 346 7.23 14.33 20.66
N CYS A 347 7.45 15.06 21.73
CA CYS A 347 6.46 15.58 22.66
C CYS A 347 6.36 17.11 22.56
N ARG A 348 5.41 17.70 23.29
CA ARG A 348 5.22 19.16 23.35
C ARG A 348 6.47 19.92 23.82
N ASP A 349 7.21 19.36 24.77
CA ASP A 349 8.42 19.93 25.35
C ASP A 349 9.64 19.88 24.42
N ASP A 350 9.56 19.13 23.31
CA ASP A 350 10.64 19.05 22.33
C ASP A 350 10.62 20.18 21.29
N THR A 351 9.54 20.96 21.22
CA THR A 351 9.31 21.91 20.12
C THR A 351 8.88 23.27 20.64
N LYS A 352 9.20 24.33 19.90
CA LYS A 352 8.74 25.68 20.23
C LYS A 352 7.25 25.79 19.94
N GLU A 353 6.85 25.40 18.74
CA GLU A 353 5.46 25.38 18.30
C GLU A 353 4.90 23.97 18.22
N GLY A 354 3.67 23.79 18.74
CA GLY A 354 2.90 22.56 18.56
C GLY A 354 2.15 22.53 17.22
N LYS A 355 1.51 21.39 16.93
CA LYS A 355 0.57 21.25 15.81
C LYS A 355 -0.51 22.36 15.91
N PRO A 356 -0.85 23.06 14.81
CA PRO A 356 -0.68 22.69 13.40
C PRO A 356 0.66 23.10 12.74
N SER A 357 1.65 23.59 13.50
CA SER A 357 2.99 23.84 12.97
C SER A 357 3.60 22.54 12.42
N ALA A 358 4.44 22.63 11.39
CA ALA A 358 5.18 21.48 10.85
C ALA A 358 6.39 21.10 11.72
N GLU A 359 6.82 21.98 12.63
CA GLU A 359 8.03 21.82 13.45
C GLU A 359 8.11 20.43 14.14
N PRO A 360 7.04 19.90 14.79
CA PRO A 360 7.11 18.60 15.45
C PRO A 360 7.32 17.43 14.49
N LEU A 361 6.66 17.45 13.33
CA LEU A 361 6.80 16.38 12.33
C LEU A 361 8.18 16.43 11.66
N ILE A 362 8.67 17.63 11.33
CA ILE A 362 10.02 17.82 10.76
C ILE A 362 11.08 17.31 11.76
N LYS A 363 10.96 17.68 13.04
CA LYS A 363 11.86 17.17 14.09
C LYS A 363 11.84 15.65 14.19
N ALA A 364 10.68 15.02 14.08
CA ALA A 364 10.58 13.56 14.07
C ALA A 364 11.29 12.93 12.87
N LEU A 365 11.12 13.52 11.66
CA LEU A 365 11.83 13.07 10.46
C LEU A 365 13.36 13.19 10.60
N GLU A 366 13.84 14.33 11.12
CA GLU A 366 15.27 14.55 11.37
C GLU A 366 15.86 13.52 12.33
N LEU A 367 15.18 13.24 13.44
CA LEU A 367 15.61 12.24 14.42
C LEU A 367 15.60 10.81 13.84
N LEU A 368 14.66 10.50 12.94
CA LEU A 368 14.60 9.20 12.26
C LEU A 368 15.58 9.08 11.09
N GLY A 369 16.17 10.18 10.62
CA GLY A 369 16.96 10.23 9.39
C GLY A 369 16.12 10.06 8.12
N CYS A 370 14.82 10.39 8.17
CA CYS A 370 13.89 10.24 7.06
C CYS A 370 13.71 11.54 6.28
N ARG A 371 13.36 11.42 5.00
CA ARG A 371 13.12 12.56 4.09
C ARG A 371 11.65 12.74 3.72
N SER A 372 10.87 11.68 3.88
CA SER A 372 9.45 11.64 3.55
C SER A 372 8.74 10.64 4.45
N GLY A 373 7.42 10.58 4.36
CA GLY A 373 6.67 9.63 5.14
C GLY A 373 5.17 9.83 5.07
N ILE A 374 4.51 9.12 5.95
CA ILE A 374 3.08 9.15 6.16
C ILE A 374 2.86 9.62 7.60
N TYR A 375 1.91 10.54 7.81
CA TYR A 375 1.44 10.91 9.15
C TYR A 375 0.02 10.40 9.36
N VAL A 376 -0.22 9.83 10.53
CA VAL A 376 -1.53 9.37 10.98
C VAL A 376 -1.95 10.20 12.19
N GLY A 377 -3.12 10.82 12.15
CA GLY A 377 -3.67 11.58 13.27
C GLY A 377 -5.19 11.76 13.15
N ASP A 378 -5.83 12.25 14.20
CA ASP A 378 -7.30 12.31 14.28
C ASP A 378 -7.86 13.73 14.23
N THR A 379 -7.04 14.77 14.34
CA THR A 379 -7.50 16.16 14.46
C THR A 379 -7.30 17.00 13.20
N VAL A 380 -7.93 18.18 13.17
CA VAL A 380 -7.68 19.23 12.17
C VAL A 380 -6.22 19.67 12.18
N ASP A 381 -5.63 19.79 13.38
CA ASP A 381 -4.28 20.29 13.54
C ASP A 381 -3.23 19.26 13.07
N ASP A 382 -3.53 17.98 13.20
CA ASP A 382 -2.76 16.88 12.63
C ASP A 382 -2.67 16.98 11.11
N MET A 383 -3.82 17.09 10.44
CA MET A 383 -3.88 17.13 8.98
C MET A 383 -3.17 18.37 8.43
N LYS A 384 -3.33 19.52 9.10
CA LYS A 384 -2.62 20.75 8.75
C LYS A 384 -1.11 20.61 8.96
N SER A 385 -0.68 20.03 10.09
CA SER A 385 0.73 19.81 10.39
C SER A 385 1.39 18.90 9.34
N ALA A 386 0.75 17.78 8.98
CA ALA A 386 1.23 16.87 7.95
C ALA A 386 1.36 17.53 6.59
N ARG A 387 0.33 18.27 6.16
CA ARG A 387 0.37 19.05 4.91
C ARG A 387 1.51 20.07 4.92
N ASN A 388 1.68 20.81 6.02
CA ASN A 388 2.75 21.80 6.16
C ASN A 388 4.15 21.15 6.15
N ALA A 389 4.26 19.91 6.63
CA ALA A 389 5.48 19.11 6.58
C ALA A 389 5.70 18.38 5.24
N GLY A 390 4.74 18.44 4.31
CA GLY A 390 4.80 17.74 3.03
C GLY A 390 4.65 16.21 3.14
N LEU A 391 4.01 15.72 4.21
CA LEU A 391 3.76 14.31 4.44
C LEU A 391 2.39 13.88 3.91
N PHE A 392 2.29 12.62 3.48
CA PHE A 392 1.00 12.03 3.13
C PHE A 392 0.16 11.85 4.41
N ALA A 393 -1.03 12.43 4.45
CA ALA A 393 -1.84 12.53 5.66
C ALA A 393 -2.97 11.49 5.66
N ILE A 394 -2.99 10.64 6.69
CA ILE A 394 -4.09 9.71 6.96
C ILE A 394 -4.84 10.22 8.19
N GLY A 395 -6.07 10.65 7.97
CA GLY A 395 -7.00 11.03 9.04
C GLY A 395 -7.68 9.80 9.64
N VAL A 396 -7.71 9.69 10.97
CA VAL A 396 -8.53 8.70 11.69
C VAL A 396 -9.74 9.41 12.27
N VAL A 397 -10.95 8.94 11.97
CA VAL A 397 -12.17 9.55 12.53
C VAL A 397 -12.21 9.28 14.04
N SER A 398 -12.34 10.36 14.82
CA SER A 398 -12.52 10.29 16.27
C SER A 398 -13.75 11.08 16.72
N ARG A 399 -13.90 11.31 18.04
CA ARG A 399 -14.93 12.24 18.56
C ARG A 399 -14.66 13.68 18.15
N ASN A 400 -13.38 14.03 18.00
CA ASN A 400 -12.92 15.38 17.73
C ASN A 400 -12.99 15.72 16.23
N SER A 401 -13.31 14.76 15.36
CA SER A 401 -13.29 14.97 13.92
C SER A 401 -14.40 14.23 13.17
N THR A 402 -14.67 14.67 11.94
CA THR A 402 -15.50 13.95 10.97
C THR A 402 -14.70 13.77 9.68
N PRO A 403 -15.08 12.83 8.80
CA PRO A 403 -14.40 12.69 7.52
C PRO A 403 -14.32 13.98 6.71
N GLU A 404 -15.41 14.75 6.65
CA GLU A 404 -15.47 16.01 5.91
C GLU A 404 -14.48 17.03 6.48
N LEU A 405 -14.36 17.07 7.81
CA LEU A 405 -13.45 17.96 8.50
C LEU A 405 -11.98 17.59 8.25
N LEU A 406 -11.65 16.30 8.30
CA LEU A 406 -10.30 15.80 8.06
C LEU A 406 -9.86 16.04 6.61
N TYR A 407 -10.72 15.71 5.64
CA TYR A 407 -10.46 16.03 4.23
C TYR A 407 -10.31 17.53 3.99
N GLY A 408 -11.21 18.35 4.57
CA GLY A 408 -11.14 19.80 4.49
C GLY A 408 -9.86 20.40 5.09
N SER A 409 -9.24 19.69 6.03
CA SER A 409 -8.02 20.12 6.74
C SER A 409 -6.73 19.57 6.14
N GLY A 410 -6.83 18.63 5.19
CA GLY A 410 -5.72 18.17 4.38
C GLY A 410 -5.36 16.70 4.48
N ALA A 411 -6.25 15.85 5.00
CA ALA A 411 -6.12 14.42 4.85
C ALA A 411 -6.13 14.02 3.36
N ASP A 412 -5.22 13.14 2.95
CA ASP A 412 -5.23 12.48 1.65
C ASP A 412 -6.19 11.27 1.67
N VAL A 413 -6.25 10.57 2.80
CA VAL A 413 -7.14 9.45 3.06
C VAL A 413 -7.73 9.57 4.46
N VAL A 414 -9.00 9.20 4.62
CA VAL A 414 -9.64 9.09 5.94
C VAL A 414 -10.10 7.66 6.18
N ILE A 415 -9.81 7.15 7.37
CA ILE A 415 -10.27 5.85 7.90
C ILE A 415 -11.05 6.06 9.19
N ASP A 416 -11.99 5.17 9.48
CA ASP A 416 -12.84 5.19 10.68
C ASP A 416 -12.22 4.46 11.88
N ASP A 417 -11.15 3.69 11.67
CA ASP A 417 -10.45 2.90 12.69
C ASP A 417 -8.97 2.76 12.30
N VAL A 418 -8.07 3.07 13.23
CA VAL A 418 -6.60 2.94 13.05
C VAL A 418 -6.18 1.54 12.64
N ASN A 419 -6.93 0.51 13.03
CA ASN A 419 -6.64 -0.89 12.68
C ASN A 419 -6.84 -1.21 11.20
N LYS A 420 -7.43 -0.31 10.41
CA LYS A 420 -7.50 -0.42 8.94
C LYS A 420 -6.19 -0.04 8.26
N LEU A 421 -5.21 0.51 8.97
CA LEU A 421 -3.89 0.82 8.40
C LEU A 421 -3.18 -0.41 7.84
N GLY A 422 -3.35 -1.57 8.48
CA GLY A 422 -2.84 -2.83 7.95
C GLY A 422 -3.37 -3.11 6.54
N GLU A 423 -4.69 -3.02 6.34
CA GLU A 423 -5.28 -3.18 5.00
C GLU A 423 -4.87 -2.07 4.04
N LEU A 424 -4.67 -0.84 4.52
CA LEU A 424 -4.39 0.29 3.67
C LEU A 424 -2.94 0.30 3.15
N LEU A 425 -1.99 -0.19 3.95
CA LEU A 425 -0.55 -0.09 3.69
C LEU A 425 0.14 -1.45 3.40
N ILE A 426 -0.40 -2.59 3.87
CA ILE A 426 0.17 -3.95 3.66
C ILE A 426 -0.51 -4.60 2.45
#